data_AF-A0A958ZB16-F1
#
_entry.id   AF-A0A958ZB16-F1
#
_cell.length_a   1.000
_cell.length_b   1.000
_cell.length_c   1.000
_cell.angle_alpha   90.00
_cell.angle_beta   90.00
_cell.angle_gamma   90.00
#
_symmetry.space_group_name_H-M   'P 1'
#
loop_
_entity.id
_entity.type
_entity.pdbx_description
1 polymer ?
#
loop_
_entity_poly.entity_id
_entity_poly.type
_entity_poly.pdbx_seq_one_letter_code
_entity_poly.pdbx_strand_id
1 'polypeptide(L)'
;MKINKKDIYAALDTITAPGEGKSLIESNSVTNVVTFEKEVIVDVTISNPSLQAKKKVEVEIMKVIHDKVYEKADVKVNVSVKMAEVAKSTKIQGTKIEGVQNIIAVASGKGGVGKSTITANLAVTLSKMGFKVGILDADVYGPSMPIMFDVADARPLATEVNGRSKMLPVESYGIKLLSLGFFTDANQAVIWRGAMANKALNQLIFDADWGELDFLLVDLPPGTGDIHLSMVQAIPLTGAV
;
A
#
# COMPACT_ATOMS: atom_id res chain seq x y z
N MET A 1 -36.45 41.51 13.81
CA MET A 1 -35.04 41.97 13.82
C MET A 1 -34.25 40.96 13.01
N LYS A 2 -33.47 41.38 12.02
CA LYS A 2 -32.85 40.49 11.02
C LYS A 2 -31.40 40.20 11.46
N ILE A 3 -31.07 38.95 11.76
CA ILE A 3 -29.71 38.54 12.14
C ILE A 3 -28.80 38.75 10.93
N ASN A 4 -27.79 39.62 11.08
CA ASN A 4 -26.88 39.96 9.99
C ASN A 4 -25.69 39.01 9.99
N LYS A 5 -25.30 38.51 8.82
CA LYS A 5 -24.16 37.57 8.69
C LYS A 5 -22.86 38.20 9.15
N LYS A 6 -22.69 39.52 8.97
CA LYS A 6 -21.48 40.26 9.39
C LYS A 6 -21.23 40.17 10.90
N ASP A 7 -22.30 40.21 11.70
CA ASP A 7 -22.19 40.17 13.16
C ASP A 7 -21.82 38.75 13.64
N ILE A 8 -22.28 37.71 12.93
CA ILE A 8 -21.89 36.33 13.20
C ILE A 8 -20.41 36.11 12.87
N TYR A 9 -19.92 36.58 11.72
CA TYR A 9 -18.50 36.48 11.39
C TYR A 9 -17.65 37.26 12.41
N ALA A 10 -18.04 38.47 12.81
CA ALA A 10 -17.32 39.21 13.85
C ALA A 10 -17.29 38.48 15.21
N ALA A 11 -18.35 37.74 15.53
CA ALA A 11 -18.41 36.94 16.76
C ALA A 11 -17.51 35.69 16.66
N LEU A 12 -17.53 34.98 15.53
CA LEU A 12 -16.73 33.77 15.27
C LEU A 12 -15.22 34.05 15.19
N ASP A 13 -14.81 35.28 14.86
CA ASP A 13 -13.41 35.70 14.89
C ASP A 13 -12.81 35.71 16.31
N THR A 14 -13.65 35.73 17.35
CA THR A 14 -13.19 35.71 18.74
C THR A 14 -12.98 34.31 19.31
N ILE A 15 -13.24 33.26 18.52
CA ILE A 15 -13.13 31.85 18.93
C ILE A 15 -11.92 31.23 18.24
N THR A 16 -11.17 30.41 18.98
CA THR A 16 -10.01 29.68 18.45
C THR A 16 -10.28 28.18 18.46
N ALA A 17 -9.94 27.47 17.39
CA ALA A 17 -10.10 26.01 17.39
C ALA A 17 -9.06 25.35 18.32
N PRO A 18 -9.45 24.37 19.16
CA PRO A 18 -8.53 23.68 20.06
C PRO A 18 -7.37 23.00 19.30
N GLY A 19 -6.17 23.59 19.41
CA GLY A 19 -4.94 23.10 18.78
C GLY A 19 -4.46 23.91 17.57
N GLU A 20 -5.23 24.90 17.09
CA GLU A 20 -4.88 25.65 15.86
C GLU A 20 -4.30 27.04 16.12
N GLY A 21 -4.38 27.57 17.36
CA GLY A 21 -3.71 28.81 17.79
C GLY A 21 -4.13 30.10 17.06
N LYS A 22 -5.10 30.01 16.15
CA LYS A 22 -5.65 31.08 15.30
C LYS A 22 -7.18 31.11 15.41
N SER A 23 -7.81 32.23 15.03
CA SER A 23 -9.28 32.32 15.06
C SER A 23 -9.92 31.38 14.04
N LEU A 24 -11.19 30.99 14.26
CA LEU A 24 -11.95 30.13 13.33
C LEU A 24 -12.09 30.72 11.92
N ILE A 25 -11.95 32.04 11.79
CA ILE A 25 -11.97 32.76 10.52
C ILE A 25 -10.58 32.80 9.90
N GLU A 26 -9.55 33.12 10.68
CA GLU A 26 -8.15 33.10 10.23
C GLU A 26 -7.71 31.71 9.73
N SER A 27 -8.23 30.65 10.33
CA SER A 27 -7.97 29.27 9.91
C SER A 27 -8.82 28.80 8.73
N ASN A 28 -9.72 29.65 8.20
CA ASN A 28 -10.77 29.27 7.22
C ASN A 28 -11.55 28.01 7.67
N SER A 29 -11.76 27.85 8.98
CA SER A 29 -12.45 26.69 9.55
C SER A 29 -13.97 26.81 9.44
N VAL A 30 -14.51 28.02 9.27
CA VAL A 30 -15.95 28.23 9.02
C VAL A 30 -16.24 28.01 7.53
N THR A 31 -16.96 26.93 7.19
CA THR A 31 -17.26 26.60 5.79
C THR A 31 -18.55 27.24 5.31
N ASN A 32 -19.53 27.42 6.18
CA ASN A 32 -20.82 27.99 5.81
C ASN A 32 -21.55 28.60 7.02
N VAL A 33 -22.27 29.70 6.78
CA VAL A 33 -23.13 30.36 7.76
C VAL A 33 -24.47 30.68 7.11
N VAL A 34 -25.54 30.09 7.64
CA VAL A 34 -26.91 30.26 7.17
C VAL A 34 -27.74 30.86 8.30
N THR A 35 -28.51 31.90 7.98
CA THR A 35 -29.42 32.56 8.94
C THR A 35 -30.84 32.56 8.41
N PHE A 36 -31.77 32.04 9.20
CA PHE A 36 -33.21 32.01 8.91
C PHE A 36 -33.99 32.55 10.10
N GLU A 37 -34.39 33.82 10.01
CA GLU A 37 -35.10 34.56 11.08
C GLU A 37 -34.38 34.54 12.44
N LYS A 38 -34.63 33.51 13.25
CA LYS A 38 -34.05 33.27 14.57
C LYS A 38 -33.07 32.09 14.59
N GLU A 39 -33.05 31.26 13.55
CA GLU A 39 -32.17 30.11 13.42
C GLU A 39 -30.83 30.51 12.79
N VAL A 40 -29.73 30.07 13.40
CA VAL A 40 -28.37 30.27 12.92
C VAL A 40 -27.70 28.90 12.79
N ILE A 41 -27.39 28.52 11.56
CA ILE A 41 -26.66 27.28 11.25
C ILE A 41 -25.22 27.65 10.91
N VAL A 42 -24.28 27.08 11.65
CA VAL A 42 -22.83 27.29 11.44
C VAL A 42 -22.19 25.96 11.14
N ASP A 43 -21.62 25.83 9.94
CA ASP A 43 -20.82 24.67 9.56
C ASP A 43 -19.34 25.01 9.80
N VAL A 44 -18.68 24.21 10.64
CA VAL A 44 -17.28 24.39 11.00
C VAL A 44 -16.51 23.11 10.72
N THR A 45 -15.29 23.26 10.27
CA THR A 45 -14.35 22.17 10.03
C THR A 45 -13.15 22.32 10.97
N ILE A 46 -12.87 21.29 11.76
CA ILE A 46 -11.73 21.27 12.70
C ILE A 46 -10.71 20.20 12.28
N SER A 47 -9.43 20.40 12.61
CA SER A 47 -8.38 19.39 12.38
C SER A 47 -8.34 18.29 13.45
N ASN A 48 -8.77 18.58 14.69
CA ASN A 48 -8.74 17.64 15.82
C ASN A 48 -9.99 16.74 15.84
N PRO A 49 -9.87 15.41 15.68
CA PRO A 49 -11.03 14.52 15.59
C PRO A 49 -11.70 14.20 16.94
N SER A 50 -11.12 14.63 18.08
CA SER A 50 -11.62 14.24 19.40
C SER A 50 -13.03 14.77 19.70
N LEU A 51 -13.84 13.93 20.38
CA LEU A 51 -15.18 14.31 20.86
C LEU A 51 -15.14 15.55 21.78
N GLN A 52 -14.07 15.71 22.55
CA GLN A 52 -13.86 16.86 23.41
C GLN A 52 -13.67 18.15 22.60
N ALA A 53 -12.86 18.12 21.53
CA ALA A 53 -12.67 19.28 20.66
C ALA A 53 -13.96 19.66 19.94
N LYS A 54 -14.73 18.68 19.43
CA LYS A 54 -16.04 18.92 18.80
C LYS A 54 -17.00 19.64 19.73
N LYS A 55 -17.21 19.09 20.93
CA LYS A 55 -18.13 19.67 21.92
C LYS A 55 -17.67 21.04 22.41
N LYS A 56 -16.37 21.25 22.57
CA LYS A 56 -15.82 22.54 23.02
C LYS A 56 -16.10 23.65 22.00
N VAL A 57 -15.84 23.38 20.72
CA VAL A 57 -16.11 24.35 19.63
C VAL A 57 -17.60 24.63 19.50
N GLU A 58 -18.45 23.60 19.57
CA GLU A 58 -19.91 23.75 19.53
C GLU A 58 -20.43 24.65 20.67
N VAL A 59 -20.01 24.39 21.92
CA VAL A 59 -20.44 25.17 23.08
C VAL A 59 -19.93 26.62 23.03
N GLU A 60 -18.69 26.84 22.61
CA GLU A 60 -18.12 28.18 22.47
C GLU A 60 -18.85 29.00 21.40
N ILE A 61 -19.18 28.39 20.25
CA ILE A 61 -19.93 29.04 19.18
C ILE A 61 -21.34 29.41 19.64
N MET A 62 -22.05 28.48 20.29
CA MET A 62 -23.39 28.76 20.83
C MET A 62 -23.34 29.93 21.82
N LYS A 63 -22.42 29.90 22.78
CA LYS A 63 -22.29 30.95 23.79
C LYS A 63 -22.03 32.32 23.16
N VAL A 64 -21.09 32.40 22.22
CA VAL A 64 -20.72 33.66 21.57
C VAL A 64 -21.85 34.22 20.71
N ILE A 65 -22.64 33.38 20.05
CA ILE A 65 -23.81 33.82 19.27
C ILE A 65 -24.93 34.32 20.20
N HIS A 66 -25.19 33.64 21.32
CA HIS A 66 -26.14 34.11 22.32
C HIS A 66 -25.70 35.43 22.98
N ASP A 67 -24.42 35.59 23.29
CA ASP A 67 -23.88 36.76 23.98
C ASP A 67 -23.77 38.00 23.07
N LYS A 68 -23.32 37.83 21.81
CA LYS A 68 -22.96 38.96 20.93
C LYS A 68 -23.94 39.23 19.79
N VAL A 69 -24.77 38.26 19.41
CA VAL A 69 -25.64 38.38 18.23
C VAL A 69 -27.10 38.44 18.64
N TYR A 70 -27.60 37.40 19.31
CA TYR A 70 -28.98 37.37 19.77
C TYR A 70 -29.20 36.30 20.86
N GLU A 71 -29.61 36.74 22.05
CA GLU A 71 -29.79 35.88 23.23
C GLU A 71 -30.81 34.75 23.01
N LYS A 72 -31.80 34.93 22.14
CA LYS A 72 -32.85 33.93 21.82
C LYS A 72 -32.68 33.28 20.45
N ALA A 73 -31.47 33.23 19.90
CA ALA A 73 -31.20 32.53 18.64
C ALA A 73 -31.30 31.01 18.82
N ASP A 74 -31.86 30.31 17.83
CA ASP A 74 -31.79 28.85 17.76
C ASP A 74 -30.52 28.48 16.98
N VAL A 75 -29.47 28.04 17.67
CA VAL A 75 -28.15 27.82 17.08
C VAL A 75 -27.90 26.34 16.84
N LYS A 76 -27.65 25.97 15.58
CA LYS A 76 -27.20 24.62 15.19
C LYS A 76 -25.78 24.69 14.67
N VAL A 77 -24.88 23.93 15.28
CA VAL A 77 -23.47 23.89 14.87
C VAL A 77 -23.15 22.50 14.33
N ASN A 78 -22.76 22.43 13.05
CA ASN A 78 -22.29 21.19 12.44
C ASN A 78 -20.77 21.18 12.42
N VAL A 79 -20.17 20.31 13.23
CA VAL A 79 -18.72 20.17 13.29
C VAL A 79 -18.24 18.99 12.44
N SER A 80 -17.66 19.31 11.29
CA SER A 80 -16.96 18.37 10.41
C SER A 80 -15.46 18.32 10.76
N VAL A 81 -14.79 17.23 10.40
CA VAL A 81 -13.34 17.09 10.63
C VAL A 81 -12.64 17.14 9.28
N LYS A 82 -11.73 18.10 9.07
CA LYS A 82 -10.79 18.04 7.95
C LYS A 82 -9.71 17.08 8.37
N MET A 83 -9.91 15.80 8.08
CA MET A 83 -8.74 14.95 7.95
C MET A 83 -7.97 15.51 6.76
N ALA A 84 -6.75 16.00 6.99
CA ALA A 84 -5.80 16.07 5.88
C ALA A 84 -5.88 14.69 5.24
N GLU A 85 -6.19 14.62 3.94
CA GLU A 85 -6.10 13.38 3.21
C GLU A 85 -4.74 12.82 3.57
N VAL A 86 -4.73 11.75 4.36
CA VAL A 86 -3.56 10.91 4.47
C VAL A 86 -3.54 10.33 3.08
N ALA A 87 -2.86 11.01 2.16
CA ALA A 87 -2.29 10.39 1.00
C ALA A 87 -1.52 9.24 1.63
N LYS A 88 -2.15 8.06 1.67
CA LYS A 88 -1.45 6.80 1.85
C LYS A 88 -0.64 6.66 0.57
N SER A 89 0.40 7.47 0.43
CA SER A 89 1.63 6.98 -0.17
C SER A 89 2.15 5.97 0.84
N THR A 90 1.53 4.79 0.91
CA THR A 90 2.35 3.58 1.04
C THR A 90 3.32 3.70 -0.11
N LYS A 91 4.47 4.34 0.14
CA LYS A 91 5.57 4.39 -0.81
C LYS A 91 5.88 2.93 -1.03
N ILE A 92 5.44 2.40 -2.17
CA ILE A 92 5.76 1.04 -2.56
C ILE A 92 7.29 1.03 -2.63
N GLN A 93 7.90 0.34 -1.66
CA GLN A 93 9.34 0.27 -1.55
C GLN A 93 9.87 -0.70 -2.60
N GLY A 94 11.12 -0.52 -3.03
CA GLY A 94 11.75 -1.41 -3.98
C GLY A 94 11.83 -0.86 -5.41
N THR A 95 12.61 -1.57 -6.22
CA THR A 95 12.91 -1.20 -7.60
C THR A 95 11.86 -1.81 -8.54
N LYS A 96 11.28 -0.99 -9.41
CA LYS A 96 10.31 -1.47 -10.40
C LYS A 96 10.96 -2.50 -11.33
N ILE A 97 10.26 -3.61 -11.55
CA ILE A 97 10.62 -4.59 -12.58
C ILE A 97 9.94 -4.15 -13.88
N GLU A 98 10.74 -3.95 -14.93
CA GLU A 98 10.23 -3.58 -16.26
C GLU A 98 9.31 -4.66 -16.81
N GLY A 99 8.19 -4.27 -17.43
CA GLY A 99 7.22 -5.18 -18.04
C GLY A 99 6.28 -5.90 -17.06
N VAL A 100 6.46 -5.75 -15.74
CA VAL A 100 5.61 -6.41 -14.72
C VAL A 100 4.60 -5.45 -14.12
N GLN A 101 3.31 -5.77 -14.22
CA GLN A 101 2.22 -4.93 -13.71
C GLN A 101 1.93 -5.17 -12.22
N ASN A 102 1.76 -6.43 -11.81
CA ASN A 102 1.42 -6.79 -10.43
C ASN A 102 2.42 -7.80 -9.87
N ILE A 103 2.86 -7.58 -8.64
CA ILE A 103 3.79 -8.46 -7.93
C ILE A 103 3.12 -8.93 -6.65
N ILE A 104 2.83 -10.22 -6.58
CA ILE A 104 2.13 -10.85 -5.45
C ILE A 104 3.12 -11.73 -4.70
N ALA A 105 3.40 -11.39 -3.44
CA ALA A 105 4.18 -12.23 -2.56
C ALA A 105 3.32 -13.34 -1.95
N VAL A 106 3.79 -14.59 -1.98
CA VAL A 106 3.17 -15.71 -1.28
C VAL A 106 4.10 -16.08 -0.12
N ALA A 107 3.63 -15.90 1.11
CA ALA A 107 4.43 -16.04 2.32
C ALA A 107 3.93 -17.17 3.22
N SER A 108 4.81 -17.71 4.06
CA SER A 108 4.40 -18.59 5.15
C SER A 108 5.26 -18.40 6.40
N GLY A 109 4.64 -18.48 7.58
CA GLY A 109 5.36 -18.41 8.85
C GLY A 109 6.18 -19.67 9.16
N LYS A 110 5.85 -20.81 8.52
CA LYS A 110 6.51 -22.11 8.71
C LYS A 110 6.74 -22.81 7.37
N GLY A 111 7.76 -23.66 7.32
CA GLY A 111 8.00 -24.57 6.20
C GLY A 111 6.98 -25.71 6.17
N GLY A 112 6.73 -26.27 4.99
CA GLY A 112 5.88 -27.46 4.81
C GLY A 112 4.36 -27.23 4.88
N VAL A 113 3.89 -25.97 4.92
CA VAL A 113 2.44 -25.65 4.95
C VAL A 113 1.77 -25.67 3.58
N GLY A 114 2.51 -26.02 2.52
CA GLY A 114 2.00 -26.02 1.14
C GLY A 114 2.07 -24.68 0.41
N LYS A 115 2.84 -23.70 0.92
CA LYS A 115 3.07 -22.38 0.30
C LYS A 115 3.35 -22.47 -1.21
N SER A 116 4.37 -23.23 -1.59
CA SER A 116 4.77 -23.43 -2.98
C SER A 116 3.67 -24.09 -3.82
N THR A 117 2.93 -25.04 -3.25
CA THR A 117 1.76 -25.66 -3.90
C THR A 117 0.67 -24.62 -4.20
N ILE A 118 0.42 -23.70 -3.27
CA ILE A 118 -0.53 -22.60 -3.46
C ILE A 118 -0.01 -21.66 -4.56
N THR A 119 1.27 -21.29 -4.54
CA THR A 119 1.89 -20.43 -5.57
C THR A 119 1.73 -21.04 -6.97
N ALA A 120 2.05 -22.33 -7.13
CA ALA A 120 1.94 -23.02 -8.41
C ALA A 120 0.50 -23.06 -8.94
N ASN A 121 -0.47 -23.43 -8.07
CA ASN A 121 -1.87 -23.50 -8.47
C ASN A 121 -2.46 -22.10 -8.77
N LEU A 122 -2.06 -21.08 -8.03
CA LEU A 122 -2.45 -19.70 -8.31
C LEU A 122 -1.94 -19.27 -9.70
N ALA A 123 -0.67 -19.57 -10.01
CA ALA A 123 -0.10 -19.24 -11.31
C ALA A 123 -0.84 -19.91 -12.47
N VAL A 124 -1.08 -21.23 -12.36
CA VAL A 124 -1.81 -22.00 -13.37
C VAL A 124 -3.23 -21.50 -13.53
N THR A 125 -3.89 -21.11 -12.43
CA THR A 125 -5.24 -20.55 -12.48
C THR A 125 -5.27 -19.20 -13.20
N LEU A 126 -4.35 -18.29 -12.85
CA LEU A 126 -4.24 -16.98 -13.52
C LEU A 126 -3.89 -17.13 -15.00
N SER A 127 -2.99 -18.05 -15.36
CA SER A 127 -2.65 -18.35 -16.74
C SER A 127 -3.87 -18.89 -17.52
N LYS A 128 -4.65 -19.81 -16.92
CA LYS A 128 -5.90 -20.31 -17.51
C LYS A 128 -6.99 -19.25 -17.65
N MET A 129 -6.94 -18.18 -16.85
CA MET A 129 -7.82 -17.01 -17.01
C MET A 129 -7.38 -16.06 -18.14
N GLY A 130 -6.24 -16.35 -18.80
CA GLY A 130 -5.72 -15.57 -19.92
C GLY A 130 -4.68 -14.52 -19.56
N PHE A 131 -4.20 -14.49 -18.31
CA PHE A 131 -3.16 -13.55 -17.88
C PHE A 131 -1.76 -14.06 -18.22
N LYS A 132 -0.83 -13.15 -18.46
CA LYS A 132 0.60 -13.45 -18.57
C LYS A 132 1.20 -13.55 -17.17
N VAL A 133 1.69 -14.73 -16.83
CA VAL A 133 2.11 -15.05 -15.46
C VAL A 133 3.58 -15.48 -15.41
N GLY A 134 4.30 -14.93 -14.44
CA GLY A 134 5.61 -15.40 -14.02
C GLY A 134 5.61 -15.90 -12.58
N ILE A 135 6.53 -16.81 -12.27
CA ILE A 135 6.87 -17.25 -10.92
C ILE A 135 8.36 -16.99 -10.67
N LEU A 136 8.64 -16.33 -9.56
CA LEU A 136 9.96 -16.29 -8.95
C LEU A 136 9.97 -17.17 -7.70
N ASP A 137 10.73 -18.24 -7.74
CA ASP A 137 10.98 -19.10 -6.58
C ASP A 137 12.14 -18.55 -5.76
N ALA A 138 11.80 -17.95 -4.61
CA ALA A 138 12.76 -17.37 -3.68
C ALA A 138 13.06 -18.30 -2.49
N ASP A 139 12.53 -19.53 -2.49
CA ASP A 139 12.83 -20.51 -1.45
C ASP A 139 14.18 -21.17 -1.72
N VAL A 140 15.23 -20.52 -1.20
CA VAL A 140 16.63 -20.91 -1.42
C VAL A 140 16.98 -22.28 -0.79
N TYR A 141 16.24 -22.70 0.23
CA TYR A 141 16.56 -23.90 1.02
C TYR A 141 15.84 -25.15 0.52
N GLY A 142 14.72 -24.98 -0.17
CA GLY A 142 13.93 -26.07 -0.73
C GLY A 142 13.18 -25.62 -1.98
N PRO A 143 13.90 -25.22 -3.04
CA PRO A 143 13.25 -24.75 -4.26
C PRO A 143 12.44 -25.90 -4.84
N SER A 144 11.16 -25.64 -5.08
CA SER A 144 10.20 -26.66 -5.51
C SER A 144 9.54 -26.34 -6.84
N MET A 145 9.63 -25.08 -7.30
CA MET A 145 9.00 -24.68 -8.57
C MET A 145 9.55 -25.45 -9.77
N PRO A 146 10.86 -25.70 -9.93
CA PRO A 146 11.36 -26.49 -11.06
C PRO A 146 10.75 -27.88 -11.13
N ILE A 147 10.54 -28.53 -9.98
CA ILE A 147 9.95 -29.85 -9.88
C ILE A 147 8.45 -29.80 -10.17
N MET A 148 7.73 -28.85 -9.56
CA MET A 148 6.27 -28.72 -9.73
C MET A 148 5.83 -28.38 -11.16
N PHE A 149 6.75 -27.82 -11.96
CA PHE A 149 6.51 -27.42 -13.35
C PHE A 149 7.19 -28.34 -14.37
N ASP A 150 7.64 -29.53 -13.98
CA ASP A 150 8.27 -30.54 -14.85
C ASP A 150 9.51 -30.03 -15.61
N VAL A 151 10.29 -29.15 -14.98
CA VAL A 151 11.48 -28.51 -15.54
C VAL A 151 12.68 -28.60 -14.61
N ALA A 152 12.76 -29.65 -13.79
CA ALA A 152 13.85 -29.83 -12.81
C ALA A 152 15.25 -29.86 -13.45
N ASP A 153 15.36 -30.44 -14.65
CA ASP A 153 16.62 -30.53 -15.41
C ASP A 153 16.84 -29.33 -16.34
N ALA A 154 15.92 -28.37 -16.38
CA ALA A 154 16.06 -27.19 -17.21
C ALA A 154 17.09 -26.22 -16.63
N ARG A 155 17.63 -25.37 -17.50
CA ARG A 155 18.55 -24.29 -17.14
C ARG A 155 18.13 -23.01 -17.87
N PRO A 156 17.98 -21.86 -17.17
CA PRO A 156 17.79 -20.57 -17.81
C PRO A 156 18.91 -20.29 -18.81
N LEU A 157 18.54 -19.88 -20.01
CA LEU A 157 19.51 -19.49 -21.03
C LEU A 157 19.84 -18.01 -20.88
N ALA A 158 21.02 -17.61 -21.34
CA ALA A 158 21.33 -16.20 -21.52
C ALA A 158 20.70 -15.69 -22.82
N THR A 159 20.14 -14.49 -22.80
CA THR A 159 19.63 -13.75 -23.96
C THR A 159 20.15 -12.33 -23.94
N GLU A 160 20.31 -11.69 -25.10
CA GLU A 160 20.78 -10.31 -25.18
C GLU A 160 19.58 -9.37 -25.40
N VAL A 161 19.38 -8.45 -24.45
CA VAL A 161 18.31 -7.45 -24.48
C VAL A 161 18.94 -6.07 -24.32
N ASN A 162 18.79 -5.22 -25.33
CA ASN A 162 19.35 -3.86 -25.34
C ASN A 162 20.87 -3.82 -25.04
N GLY A 163 21.64 -4.77 -25.58
CA GLY A 163 23.09 -4.87 -25.38
C GLY A 163 23.52 -5.34 -23.99
N ARG A 164 22.58 -5.88 -23.19
CA ARG A 164 22.85 -6.50 -21.89
C ARG A 164 22.45 -7.97 -21.90
N SER A 165 23.31 -8.81 -21.34
CA SER A 165 22.98 -10.22 -21.10
C SER A 165 21.95 -10.32 -19.98
N LYS A 166 20.78 -10.87 -20.27
CA LYS A 166 19.71 -11.19 -19.33
C LYS A 166 19.47 -12.70 -19.26
N MET A 167 18.93 -13.16 -18.15
CA MET A 167 18.45 -14.54 -18.00
C MET A 167 17.07 -14.68 -18.61
N LEU A 168 16.93 -15.60 -19.56
CA LEU A 168 15.65 -15.99 -20.13
C LEU A 168 14.95 -16.97 -19.16
N PRO A 169 13.78 -16.62 -18.60
CA PRO A 169 13.03 -17.53 -17.75
C PRO A 169 12.71 -18.84 -18.45
N VAL A 170 12.72 -19.94 -17.70
CA VAL A 170 12.26 -21.24 -18.20
C VAL A 170 10.75 -21.19 -18.32
N GLU A 171 10.18 -21.65 -19.43
CA GLU A 171 8.73 -21.64 -19.63
C GLU A 171 8.15 -23.05 -19.51
N SER A 172 7.07 -23.18 -18.74
CA SER A 172 6.30 -24.41 -18.61
C SER A 172 4.84 -24.09 -18.34
N TYR A 173 3.91 -24.84 -18.94
CA TYR A 173 2.47 -24.61 -18.83
C TYR A 173 2.02 -23.15 -19.12
N GLY A 174 2.74 -22.46 -20.02
CA GLY A 174 2.48 -21.05 -20.35
C GLY A 174 2.82 -20.07 -19.22
N ILE A 175 3.70 -20.48 -18.29
CA ILE A 175 4.16 -19.68 -17.15
C ILE A 175 5.68 -19.56 -17.25
N LYS A 176 6.20 -18.35 -17.03
CA LYS A 176 7.64 -18.06 -16.97
C LYS A 176 8.17 -18.32 -15.56
N LEU A 177 9.27 -19.04 -15.43
CA LEU A 177 9.83 -19.46 -14.15
C LEU A 177 11.29 -19.08 -14.02
N LEU A 178 11.64 -18.52 -12.86
CA LEU A 178 13.01 -18.44 -12.38
C LEU A 178 13.09 -18.95 -10.95
N SER A 179 14.11 -19.76 -10.68
CA SER A 179 14.36 -20.39 -9.39
C SER A 179 15.86 -20.55 -9.19
N LEU A 180 16.33 -20.40 -7.95
CA LEU A 180 17.69 -20.81 -7.61
C LEU A 180 17.89 -22.32 -7.78
N GLY A 181 16.81 -23.11 -7.75
CA GLY A 181 16.82 -24.54 -8.02
C GLY A 181 17.34 -24.90 -9.43
N PHE A 182 17.29 -23.97 -10.39
CA PHE A 182 17.92 -24.20 -11.70
C PHE A 182 19.45 -24.11 -11.67
N PHE A 183 20.04 -23.51 -10.64
CA PHE A 183 21.49 -23.30 -10.52
C PHE A 183 22.14 -24.25 -9.51
N THR A 184 21.36 -25.17 -8.95
CA THR A 184 21.82 -26.21 -8.03
C THR A 184 21.54 -27.58 -8.61
N ASP A 185 22.54 -28.45 -8.64
CA ASP A 185 22.30 -29.84 -9.02
C ASP A 185 21.53 -30.56 -7.91
N ALA A 186 20.55 -31.41 -8.29
CA ALA A 186 19.65 -32.08 -7.34
C ALA A 186 20.38 -32.93 -6.27
N ASN A 187 21.60 -33.37 -6.56
CA ASN A 187 22.43 -34.17 -5.65
C ASN A 187 23.45 -33.34 -4.85
N GLN A 188 23.51 -32.01 -5.05
CA GLN A 188 24.51 -31.16 -4.40
C GLN A 188 23.85 -30.21 -3.41
N ALA A 189 24.13 -30.42 -2.12
CA ALA A 189 23.73 -29.48 -1.09
C ALA A 189 24.60 -28.21 -1.17
N VAL A 190 24.05 -27.13 -1.72
CA VAL A 190 24.70 -25.81 -1.75
C VAL A 190 24.35 -25.06 -0.47
N ILE A 191 25.37 -24.65 0.29
CA ILE A 191 25.18 -23.81 1.48
C ILE A 191 25.03 -22.36 1.05
N TRP A 192 23.79 -21.91 0.94
CA TRP A 192 23.47 -20.52 0.64
C TRP A 192 23.61 -19.64 1.89
N ARG A 193 24.70 -18.85 1.94
CA ARG A 193 24.86 -17.80 2.95
C ARG A 193 23.98 -16.60 2.61
N GLY A 194 23.40 -15.92 3.60
CA GLY A 194 22.39 -14.87 3.40
C GLY A 194 22.75 -13.81 2.35
N ALA A 195 23.96 -13.24 2.39
CA ALA A 195 24.40 -12.25 1.40
C ALA A 195 24.50 -12.80 -0.03
N MET A 196 24.91 -14.07 -0.18
CA MET A 196 24.99 -14.75 -1.48
C MET A 196 23.61 -15.05 -2.03
N ALA A 197 22.72 -15.58 -1.18
CA ALA A 197 21.32 -15.83 -1.53
C ALA A 197 20.61 -14.54 -1.98
N ASN A 198 20.75 -13.46 -1.20
CA ASN A 198 20.18 -12.15 -1.54
C ASN A 198 20.72 -11.62 -2.87
N LYS A 199 22.04 -11.75 -3.13
CA LYS A 199 22.62 -11.34 -4.41
C LYS A 199 22.02 -12.13 -5.56
N ALA A 200 21.98 -13.46 -5.45
CA ALA A 200 21.45 -14.33 -6.50
C ALA A 200 19.97 -14.06 -6.78
N LEU A 201 19.15 -13.88 -5.74
CA LEU A 201 17.73 -13.52 -5.88
C LEU A 201 17.54 -12.16 -6.57
N ASN A 202 18.34 -11.15 -6.21
CA ASN A 202 18.30 -9.86 -6.91
C ASN A 202 18.63 -10.02 -8.40
N GLN A 203 19.58 -10.88 -8.77
CA GLN A 203 19.87 -11.17 -10.18
C GLN A 203 18.68 -11.85 -10.86
N LEU A 204 18.05 -12.84 -10.22
CA LEU A 204 16.85 -13.49 -10.78
C LEU A 204 15.69 -12.51 -11.00
N ILE A 205 15.60 -11.44 -10.20
CA ILE A 205 14.57 -10.42 -10.36
C ILE A 205 14.93 -9.43 -11.46
N PHE A 206 16.11 -8.81 -11.35
CA PHE A 206 16.46 -7.59 -12.11
C PHE A 206 17.27 -7.85 -13.37
N ASP A 207 18.01 -8.97 -13.42
CA ASP A 207 18.79 -9.39 -14.59
C ASP A 207 18.04 -10.41 -15.45
N ALA A 208 16.71 -10.52 -15.26
CA ALA A 208 15.85 -11.43 -16.00
C ALA A 208 15.07 -10.72 -17.12
N ASP A 209 14.84 -11.45 -18.20
CA ASP A 209 13.95 -11.02 -19.29
C ASP A 209 12.53 -11.58 -19.08
N TRP A 210 11.80 -10.97 -18.15
CA TRP A 210 10.41 -11.33 -17.88
C TRP A 210 9.48 -11.02 -19.05
N GLY A 211 9.84 -10.09 -19.93
CA GLY A 211 8.93 -9.51 -20.91
C GLY A 211 7.71 -8.86 -20.23
N GLU A 212 6.56 -8.89 -20.90
CA GLU A 212 5.31 -8.36 -20.36
C GLU A 212 4.59 -9.41 -19.50
N LEU A 213 4.37 -9.09 -18.21
CA LEU A 213 3.62 -9.91 -17.26
C LEU A 213 2.50 -9.09 -16.61
N ASP A 214 1.31 -9.69 -16.55
CA ASP A 214 0.21 -9.15 -15.75
C ASP A 214 0.45 -9.45 -14.26
N PHE A 215 0.98 -10.64 -13.95
CA PHE A 215 1.29 -11.07 -12.59
C PHE A 215 2.66 -11.75 -12.49
N LEU A 216 3.47 -11.30 -11.54
CA LEU A 216 4.64 -12.02 -11.03
C LEU A 216 4.34 -12.51 -9.62
N LEU A 217 4.27 -13.83 -9.45
CA LEU A 217 4.13 -14.45 -8.14
C LEU A 217 5.52 -14.71 -7.55
N VAL A 218 5.74 -14.31 -6.30
CA VAL A 218 7.00 -14.50 -5.59
C VAL A 218 6.80 -15.52 -4.47
N ASP A 219 7.35 -16.72 -4.64
CA ASP A 219 7.31 -17.77 -3.62
C ASP A 219 8.39 -17.50 -2.57
N LEU A 220 8.03 -16.83 -1.47
CA LEU A 220 9.01 -16.40 -0.47
C LEU A 220 9.56 -17.57 0.35
N PRO A 221 10.77 -17.47 0.92
CA PRO A 221 11.26 -18.49 1.86
C PRO A 221 10.38 -18.52 3.13
N PRO A 222 10.32 -19.66 3.84
CA PRO A 222 9.54 -19.78 5.05
C PRO A 222 10.08 -18.93 6.20
N GLY A 223 9.19 -18.50 7.09
CA GLY A 223 9.53 -17.68 8.26
C GLY A 223 9.74 -16.22 7.90
N THR A 224 10.44 -15.48 8.76
CA THR A 224 10.67 -14.02 8.63
C THR A 224 12.16 -13.69 8.71
N GLY A 225 13.01 -14.53 8.12
CA GLY A 225 14.46 -14.34 8.12
C GLY A 225 14.93 -13.21 7.19
N ASP A 226 16.24 -12.97 7.17
CA ASP A 226 16.85 -11.87 6.42
C ASP A 226 16.53 -11.90 4.92
N ILE A 227 16.47 -13.09 4.31
CA ILE A 227 16.12 -13.24 2.88
C ILE A 227 14.69 -12.78 2.63
N HIS A 228 13.76 -13.18 3.50
CA HIS A 228 12.36 -12.75 3.41
C HIS A 228 12.27 -11.21 3.45
N LEU A 229 12.87 -10.59 4.47
CA LEU A 229 12.79 -9.15 4.65
C LEU A 229 13.47 -8.39 3.51
N SER A 230 14.62 -8.88 3.05
CA SER A 230 15.35 -8.31 1.91
C SER A 230 14.51 -8.33 0.64
N MET A 231 13.78 -9.43 0.38
CA MET A 231 12.92 -9.56 -0.79
C MET A 231 11.72 -8.61 -0.73
N VAL A 232 11.05 -8.52 0.42
CA VAL A 232 9.91 -7.60 0.61
C VAL A 232 10.34 -6.14 0.48
N GLN A 233 11.59 -5.80 0.80
CA GLN A 233 12.13 -4.44 0.65
C GLN A 233 12.65 -4.14 -0.76
N ALA A 234 13.13 -5.15 -1.49
CA ALA A 234 13.74 -4.98 -2.80
C ALA A 234 12.71 -4.78 -3.92
N ILE A 235 11.51 -5.35 -3.78
CA ILE A 235 10.53 -5.45 -4.85
C ILE A 235 9.25 -4.68 -4.50
N PRO A 236 8.68 -3.90 -5.43
CA PRO A 236 7.45 -3.16 -5.20
C PRO A 236 6.22 -4.07 -5.22
N LEU A 237 5.95 -4.73 -4.10
CA LEU A 237 4.80 -5.62 -3.93
C LEU A 237 3.48 -4.85 -4.08
N THR A 238 2.58 -5.40 -4.89
CA THR A 238 1.22 -4.88 -5.10
C THR A 238 0.18 -5.67 -4.31
N GLY A 239 0.52 -6.88 -3.85
CA GLY A 239 -0.34 -7.72 -3.02
C GLY A 239 0.43 -8.82 -2.30
N ALA A 240 -0.25 -9.50 -1.38
CA ALA A 240 0.29 -10.66 -0.67
C ALA A 240 -0.80 -11.70 -0.36
N VAL A 241 -0.39 -12.96 -0.25
CA VAL A 241 -1.18 -14.13 0.17
C VAL A 241 -0.55 -14.76 1.40
#